data_AF-A0AAP3DLI3-F1
#
_entry.id   AF-A0AAP3DLI3-F1
#
_cell.length_a   1.000
_cell.length_b   1.000
_cell.length_c   1.000
_cell.angle_alpha   90.00
_cell.angle_beta   90.00
_cell.angle_gamma   90.00
#
_symmetry.space_group_name_H-M   'P 1'
#
loop_
_entity.id
_entity.type
_entity.pdbx_description
1 polymer ?
#
loop_
_entity_poly.entity_id
_entity_poly.type
_entity_poly.pdbx_seq_one_letter_code
_entity_poly.pdbx_strand_id
1 'polypeptide(L)'
;MKEELLSVGIDMGTSTTQIVFSKLYIQNLASTFSVPRIVITNKEVIYRSDICFTPLLSANRIDVQQIKVFVQEQYEKAGIKKEEIQTGAVIITGETARKENANEVLLTLSGFAGDFVVATAGPDLESIIAAKGAGAHTYSKEHSTSIVNIDIGGGTSNLAVFSHGESQDTGCLDIGGRLIKVDPVTHEIIYIAPKINMLIQKRGYDIQLGQTATAEKLQPIIQEMVWLLEESVGLKEKSDFYETILTHRGLKLDKPISCISFSGGVADYIYQHEEKDVFHYGDIGILLGRAIAASPLMTQMKVFHSVETIRATVVGAGSHTTEISGSTITYTEETFPIKNVPILKVAITDESGDEEKLAQAIREKLEWFKVDNDLQKVAIAIEGKKNPSFPEIQIYAKGIHKGMAELLEREYPFIVIVHHDMAKVLGQTLYALLNYKKDVVCIDSIQVDNGDYIDIGKPIANGKVLPVVIKTLVFN
;
A
#
# COMPACT_ATOMS: atom_id res chain seq x y z
N MET A 1 12.30 29.57 3.01
CA MET A 1 13.15 29.26 1.84
C MET A 1 12.57 27.99 1.23
N LYS A 2 12.31 27.95 -0.08
CA LYS A 2 11.88 26.72 -0.76
C LYS A 2 13.15 25.95 -1.12
N GLU A 3 13.25 24.72 -0.66
CA GLU A 3 14.36 23.83 -0.97
C GLU A 3 13.84 22.74 -1.92
N GLU A 4 14.71 22.30 -2.83
CA GLU A 4 14.41 21.32 -3.86
C GLU A 4 15.15 20.03 -3.52
N LEU A 5 14.42 18.91 -3.52
CA LEU A 5 14.97 17.58 -3.32
C LEU A 5 14.74 16.74 -4.57
N LEU A 6 15.81 16.15 -5.11
CA LEU A 6 15.69 15.17 -6.18
C LEU A 6 15.33 13.80 -5.59
N SER A 7 14.29 13.19 -6.15
CA SER A 7 13.69 11.97 -5.64
C SER A 7 13.47 10.92 -6.73
N VAL A 8 13.47 9.66 -6.33
CA VAL A 8 13.16 8.53 -7.21
C VAL A 8 12.17 7.57 -6.54
N GLY A 9 11.15 7.18 -7.30
CA GLY A 9 10.22 6.12 -6.94
C GLY A 9 10.47 4.91 -7.83
N ILE A 10 10.76 3.76 -7.22
CA ILE A 10 10.90 2.48 -7.91
C ILE A 10 9.75 1.59 -7.47
N ASP A 11 8.90 1.20 -8.41
CA ASP A 11 7.75 0.34 -8.18
C ASP A 11 7.96 -0.98 -8.93
N MET A 12 7.98 -2.07 -8.17
CA MET A 12 8.17 -3.42 -8.67
C MET A 12 6.96 -4.29 -8.29
N GLY A 13 6.02 -4.37 -9.22
CA GLY A 13 4.84 -5.22 -9.08
C GLY A 13 5.07 -6.65 -9.59
N THR A 14 3.99 -7.43 -9.56
CA THR A 14 3.97 -8.83 -10.03
C THR A 14 4.37 -8.97 -11.51
N SER A 15 3.91 -8.05 -12.35
CA SER A 15 4.07 -8.15 -13.80
C SER A 15 5.01 -7.11 -14.37
N THR A 16 5.09 -5.93 -13.77
CA THR A 16 5.77 -4.77 -14.33
C THR A 16 6.66 -4.10 -13.29
N THR A 17 7.78 -3.56 -13.76
CA THR A 17 8.67 -2.70 -12.99
C THR A 17 8.78 -1.34 -13.68
N GLN A 18 8.76 -0.27 -12.90
CA GLN A 18 8.82 1.10 -13.41
C GLN A 18 9.51 2.05 -12.42
N ILE A 19 9.99 3.17 -12.95
CA ILE A 19 10.78 4.16 -12.22
C ILE A 19 10.25 5.55 -12.57
N VAL A 20 10.11 6.40 -11.55
CA VAL A 20 9.74 7.80 -11.70
C VAL A 20 10.77 8.66 -10.99
N PHE A 21 11.30 9.67 -11.67
CA PHE A 21 12.10 10.71 -11.04
C PHE A 21 11.26 11.95 -10.86
N SER A 22 11.37 12.56 -9.67
CA SER A 22 10.62 13.76 -9.33
C SER A 22 11.47 14.77 -8.56
N LYS A 23 11.10 16.04 -8.70
CA LYS A 23 11.55 17.12 -7.83
C LYS A 23 10.50 17.36 -6.76
N LEU A 24 10.91 17.31 -5.50
CA LEU A 24 10.05 17.58 -4.36
C LEU A 24 10.40 18.97 -3.81
N TYR A 25 9.40 19.84 -3.74
CA TYR A 25 9.56 21.21 -3.25
C TYR A 25 9.12 21.29 -1.80
N ILE A 26 10.07 21.46 -0.89
CA ILE A 26 9.83 21.51 0.53
C ILE A 26 9.82 22.94 1.07
N GLN A 27 8.97 23.17 2.07
CA GLN A 27 8.88 24.44 2.78
C GLN A 27 8.73 24.19 4.28
N ASN A 28 9.50 24.94 5.09
CA ASN A 28 9.28 25.00 6.52
C ASN A 28 8.10 25.95 6.83
N LEU A 29 7.02 25.40 7.38
CA LEU A 29 5.84 26.15 7.82
C LEU A 29 5.94 26.64 9.28
N ALA A 30 6.92 26.17 10.03
CA ALA A 30 7.11 26.58 11.41
C ALA A 30 7.74 27.98 11.49
N SER A 31 7.39 28.72 12.53
CA SER A 31 8.05 30.00 12.86
C SER A 31 9.52 29.78 13.22
N THR A 32 10.35 30.82 13.09
CA THR A 32 11.80 30.75 13.34
C THR A 32 12.19 30.27 14.75
N PHE A 33 11.26 30.35 15.73
CA PHE A 33 11.49 29.95 17.12
C PHE A 33 10.85 28.61 17.51
N SER A 34 10.24 27.90 16.55
CA SER A 34 9.61 26.60 16.75
C SER A 34 10.36 25.49 16.00
N VAL A 35 10.18 24.25 16.43
CA VAL A 35 10.72 23.07 15.74
C VAL A 35 10.31 23.13 14.26
N PRO A 36 11.24 22.97 13.30
CA PRO A 36 10.93 23.01 11.88
C PRO A 36 9.81 22.04 11.51
N ARG A 37 8.79 22.54 10.81
CA ARG A 37 7.72 21.73 10.24
C ARG A 37 7.86 21.78 8.73
N ILE A 38 8.70 20.88 8.20
CA ILE A 38 8.95 20.79 6.78
C ILE A 38 7.79 20.02 6.14
N VAL A 39 7.21 20.57 5.08
CA VAL A 39 6.16 19.91 4.30
C VAL A 39 6.52 19.96 2.84
N ILE A 40 6.14 18.93 2.07
CA ILE A 40 6.19 19.03 0.61
C ILE A 40 5.01 19.88 0.18
N THR A 41 5.32 21.00 -0.46
CA THR A 41 4.33 21.95 -0.98
C THR A 41 3.98 21.69 -2.43
N ASN A 42 4.92 21.10 -3.18
CA ASN A 42 4.72 20.77 -4.57
C ASN A 42 5.63 19.62 -4.97
N LYS A 43 5.28 18.95 -6.06
CA LYS A 43 6.09 17.92 -6.71
C LYS A 43 6.03 18.10 -8.21
N GLU A 44 7.09 17.72 -8.90
CA GLU A 44 7.17 17.78 -10.35
C GLU A 44 7.84 16.50 -10.85
N VAL A 45 7.12 15.72 -11.66
CA VAL A 45 7.69 14.55 -12.32
C VAL A 45 8.55 15.02 -13.48
N ILE A 46 9.85 14.73 -13.41
CA ILE A 46 10.82 15.14 -14.42
C ILE A 46 11.10 14.04 -15.44
N TYR A 47 10.91 12.77 -15.05
CA TYR A 47 11.10 11.63 -15.95
C TYR A 47 10.24 10.45 -15.51
N ARG A 48 9.68 9.76 -16.49
CA ARG A 48 8.97 8.48 -16.32
C ARG A 48 9.67 7.45 -17.21
N SER A 49 10.07 6.34 -16.61
CA SER A 49 10.74 5.28 -17.34
C SER A 49 9.84 4.61 -18.37
N ASP A 50 10.48 3.88 -19.28
CA ASP A 50 9.81 2.76 -19.94
C ASP A 50 9.31 1.77 -18.88
N ILE A 51 8.23 1.05 -19.17
CA ILE A 51 7.77 -0.04 -18.30
C ILE A 51 8.41 -1.32 -18.81
N CYS A 52 9.09 -2.07 -17.94
CA CYS A 52 9.57 -3.41 -18.27
C CYS A 52 8.72 -4.46 -17.57
N PHE A 53 8.62 -5.65 -18.19
CA PHE A 53 8.09 -6.80 -17.47
C PHE A 53 9.07 -7.17 -16.36
N THR A 54 8.55 -7.43 -15.16
CA THR A 54 9.36 -7.86 -14.01
C THR A 54 10.10 -9.16 -14.41
N PRO A 55 11.44 -9.13 -14.54
CA PRO A 55 12.20 -10.24 -15.07
C PRO A 55 12.34 -11.31 -13.98
N LEU A 56 12.03 -12.55 -14.35
CA LEU A 56 12.02 -13.69 -13.45
C LEU A 56 12.96 -14.77 -13.99
N LEU A 57 13.83 -15.30 -13.12
CA LEU A 57 14.64 -16.50 -13.43
C LEU A 57 13.79 -17.77 -13.36
N SER A 58 12.80 -17.76 -12.47
CA SER A 58 11.82 -18.84 -12.29
C SER A 58 10.55 -18.27 -11.67
N ALA A 59 9.49 -19.06 -11.57
CA ALA A 59 8.24 -18.64 -10.94
C ALA A 59 8.42 -18.09 -9.51
N ASN A 60 9.48 -18.49 -8.78
CA ASN A 60 9.75 -18.11 -7.39
C ASN A 60 10.98 -17.21 -7.20
N ARG A 61 11.68 -16.82 -8.28
CA ARG A 61 12.93 -16.06 -8.18
C ARG A 61 13.03 -14.95 -9.22
N ILE A 62 13.32 -13.73 -8.74
CA ILE A 62 13.48 -12.53 -9.54
C ILE A 62 14.89 -12.48 -10.15
N ASP A 63 15.02 -12.02 -11.39
CA ASP A 63 16.33 -11.74 -12.00
C ASP A 63 16.84 -10.37 -11.55
N VAL A 64 17.61 -10.40 -10.46
CA VAL A 64 18.18 -9.20 -9.83
C VAL A 64 19.12 -8.44 -10.79
N GLN A 65 19.84 -9.17 -11.65
CA GLN A 65 20.80 -8.53 -12.57
C GLN A 65 20.07 -7.80 -13.69
N GLN A 66 19.03 -8.40 -14.28
CA GLN A 66 18.21 -7.71 -15.28
C GLN A 66 17.50 -6.49 -14.70
N ILE A 67 16.97 -6.58 -13.47
CA ILE A 67 16.40 -5.41 -12.77
C ILE A 67 17.45 -4.30 -12.61
N LYS A 68 18.66 -4.65 -12.17
CA LYS A 68 19.74 -3.68 -11.98
C LYS A 68 20.13 -3.00 -13.30
N VAL A 69 20.27 -3.77 -14.38
CA VAL A 69 20.57 -3.25 -15.72
C VAL A 69 19.46 -2.30 -16.17
N PHE A 70 18.20 -2.72 -16.06
CA PHE A 70 17.06 -1.88 -16.39
C PHE A 70 17.08 -0.56 -15.61
N VAL A 71 17.24 -0.60 -14.28
CA VAL A 71 17.30 0.60 -13.44
C VAL A 71 18.42 1.52 -13.92
N GLN A 72 19.63 1.00 -14.11
CA GLN A 72 20.77 1.79 -14.56
C GLN A 72 20.52 2.46 -15.93
N GLU A 73 19.94 1.73 -16.89
CA GLU A 73 19.56 2.29 -18.19
C GLU A 73 18.55 3.45 -18.05
N GLN A 74 17.60 3.37 -17.11
CA GLN A 74 16.65 4.46 -16.87
C GLN A 74 17.31 5.69 -16.23
N TYR A 75 18.29 5.50 -15.33
CA TYR A 75 19.11 6.61 -14.81
C TYR A 75 19.89 7.30 -15.93
N GLU A 76 20.51 6.52 -16.82
CA GLU A 76 21.26 7.03 -17.96
C GLU A 76 20.35 7.79 -18.95
N LYS A 77 19.16 7.23 -19.26
CA LYS A 77 18.15 7.90 -20.09
C LYS A 77 17.60 9.18 -19.46
N ALA A 78 17.43 9.21 -18.15
CA ALA A 78 17.00 10.40 -17.41
C ALA A 78 18.11 11.45 -17.30
N GLY A 79 19.37 11.09 -17.54
CA GLY A 79 20.53 11.97 -17.38
C GLY A 79 20.82 12.32 -15.92
N ILE A 80 20.39 11.48 -14.97
CA ILE A 80 20.52 11.68 -13.53
C ILE A 80 21.57 10.71 -12.99
N LYS A 81 22.50 11.17 -12.17
CA LYS A 81 23.41 10.28 -11.45
C LYS A 81 22.80 9.86 -10.11
N LYS A 82 23.09 8.63 -9.67
CA LYS A 82 22.57 8.10 -8.40
C LYS A 82 22.96 8.98 -7.20
N GLU A 83 24.13 9.64 -7.24
CA GLU A 83 24.63 10.49 -6.15
C GLU A 83 23.84 11.79 -6.02
N GLU A 84 23.06 12.17 -7.04
CA GLU A 84 22.19 13.35 -7.01
C GLU A 84 20.85 13.04 -6.33
N ILE A 85 20.49 11.76 -6.18
CA ILE A 85 19.27 11.34 -5.49
C ILE A 85 19.43 11.56 -3.99
N GLN A 86 18.56 12.41 -3.42
CA GLN A 86 18.58 12.73 -2.00
C GLN A 86 17.60 11.86 -1.20
N THR A 87 16.49 11.45 -1.83
CA THR A 87 15.40 10.72 -1.16
C THR A 87 14.62 9.88 -2.17
N GLY A 88 13.67 9.07 -1.69
CA GLY A 88 12.77 8.33 -2.55
C GLY A 88 12.17 7.08 -1.90
N ALA A 89 11.47 6.27 -2.71
CA ALA A 89 10.84 5.03 -2.26
C ALA A 89 11.13 3.85 -3.19
N VAL A 90 11.37 2.67 -2.60
CA VAL A 90 11.32 1.38 -3.32
C VAL A 90 10.16 0.57 -2.77
N ILE A 91 9.24 0.20 -3.65
CA ILE A 91 8.05 -0.56 -3.30
C ILE A 91 8.05 -1.86 -4.08
N ILE A 92 7.90 -2.96 -3.35
CA ILE A 92 7.76 -4.31 -3.89
C ILE A 92 6.38 -4.82 -3.49
N THR A 93 5.58 -5.23 -4.47
CA THR A 93 4.18 -5.63 -4.23
C THR A 93 3.80 -6.97 -4.84
N GLY A 94 2.57 -7.40 -4.55
CA GLY A 94 1.95 -8.60 -5.10
C GLY A 94 2.76 -9.87 -4.88
N GLU A 95 2.81 -10.72 -5.91
CA GLU A 95 3.56 -11.98 -5.86
C GLU A 95 5.07 -11.76 -5.82
N THR A 96 5.56 -10.60 -6.26
CA THR A 96 7.00 -10.28 -6.26
C THR A 96 7.52 -10.09 -4.83
N ALA A 97 6.69 -9.53 -3.94
CA ALA A 97 6.99 -9.40 -2.51
C ALA A 97 7.20 -10.73 -1.78
N ARG A 98 6.63 -11.82 -2.31
CA ARG A 98 6.66 -13.17 -1.73
C ARG A 98 7.78 -14.06 -2.28
N LYS A 99 8.57 -13.55 -3.23
CA LYS A 99 9.66 -14.33 -3.87
C LYS A 99 10.80 -14.54 -2.89
N GLU A 100 11.47 -15.69 -2.99
CA GLU A 100 12.55 -16.09 -2.07
C GLU A 100 13.68 -15.06 -1.98
N ASN A 101 13.93 -14.33 -3.06
CA ASN A 101 14.97 -13.31 -3.15
C ASN A 101 14.45 -11.86 -3.13
N ALA A 102 13.22 -11.62 -2.66
CA ALA A 102 12.68 -10.26 -2.56
C ALA A 102 13.60 -9.33 -1.72
N ASN A 103 14.15 -9.84 -0.61
CA ASN A 103 15.11 -9.10 0.22
C ASN A 103 16.43 -8.77 -0.52
N GLU A 104 16.90 -9.65 -1.40
CA GLU A 104 18.10 -9.42 -2.23
C GLU A 104 17.85 -8.30 -3.24
N VAL A 105 16.67 -8.33 -3.88
CA VAL A 105 16.25 -7.27 -4.81
C VAL A 105 16.11 -5.94 -4.08
N LEU A 106 15.48 -5.96 -2.92
CA LEU A 106 15.29 -4.80 -2.05
C LEU A 106 16.62 -4.12 -1.72
N LEU A 107 17.62 -4.89 -1.27
CA LEU A 107 18.96 -4.39 -0.97
C LEU A 107 19.70 -3.86 -2.22
N THR A 108 19.44 -4.45 -3.37
CA THR A 108 20.04 -3.99 -4.64
C THR A 108 19.43 -2.67 -5.09
N LEU A 109 18.10 -2.56 -5.02
CA LEU A 109 17.36 -1.37 -5.43
C LEU A 109 17.60 -0.20 -4.49
N SER A 110 17.73 -0.43 -3.18
CA SER A 110 18.01 0.62 -2.20
C SER A 110 19.32 1.36 -2.47
N GLY A 111 20.31 0.72 -3.11
CA GLY A 111 21.55 1.37 -3.54
C GLY A 111 21.39 2.44 -4.62
N PHE A 112 20.27 2.45 -5.35
CA PHE A 112 19.90 3.51 -6.31
C PHE A 112 19.12 4.63 -5.65
N ALA A 113 18.80 4.47 -4.39
CA ALA A 113 17.65 5.05 -3.77
C ALA A 113 18.12 5.65 -2.45
N GLY A 114 18.96 6.69 -2.49
CA GLY A 114 19.46 7.50 -1.35
C GLY A 114 19.20 7.05 0.11
N ASP A 115 18.68 7.96 0.95
CA ASP A 115 18.24 7.68 2.33
C ASP A 115 16.72 7.46 2.30
N PHE A 116 16.26 6.22 2.45
CA PHE A 116 15.01 5.78 1.80
C PHE A 116 13.98 5.12 2.69
N VAL A 117 12.75 5.05 2.15
CA VAL A 117 11.72 4.08 2.54
C VAL A 117 11.85 2.87 1.64
N VAL A 118 11.91 1.69 2.25
CA VAL A 118 11.77 0.45 1.51
C VAL A 118 10.61 -0.34 2.07
N ALA A 119 9.68 -0.69 1.19
CA ALA A 119 8.41 -1.29 1.55
C ALA A 119 8.19 -2.58 0.77
N THR A 120 8.06 -3.69 1.50
CA THR A 120 7.43 -4.90 0.97
C THR A 120 5.99 -4.88 1.44
N ALA A 121 5.06 -4.59 0.53
CA ALA A 121 3.65 -4.47 0.86
C ALA A 121 2.92 -5.79 0.60
N GLY A 122 2.20 -6.28 1.61
CA GLY A 122 1.16 -7.30 1.41
C GLY A 122 -0.02 -6.73 0.62
N PRO A 123 -0.96 -7.57 0.16
CA PRO A 123 -2.08 -7.15 -0.70
C PRO A 123 -2.91 -5.98 -0.12
N ASP A 124 -3.13 -5.98 1.20
CA ASP A 124 -3.89 -4.91 1.85
C ASP A 124 -3.14 -3.58 1.87
N LEU A 125 -1.85 -3.58 2.22
CA LEU A 125 -1.04 -2.37 2.20
C LEU A 125 -0.83 -1.85 0.78
N GLU A 126 -0.66 -2.75 -0.20
CA GLU A 126 -0.64 -2.42 -1.62
C GLU A 126 -1.93 -1.71 -2.04
N SER A 127 -3.09 -2.23 -1.63
CA SER A 127 -4.40 -1.63 -1.91
C SER A 127 -4.50 -0.19 -1.37
N ILE A 128 -4.03 0.05 -0.14
CA ILE A 128 -4.03 1.37 0.50
C ILE A 128 -3.09 2.34 -0.24
N ILE A 129 -1.89 1.87 -0.60
CA ILE A 129 -0.89 2.64 -1.34
C ILE A 129 -1.42 3.00 -2.73
N ALA A 130 -1.97 2.06 -3.48
CA ALA A 130 -2.54 2.29 -4.80
C ALA A 130 -3.71 3.28 -4.76
N ALA A 131 -4.59 3.17 -3.77
CA ALA A 131 -5.71 4.09 -3.58
C ALA A 131 -5.27 5.51 -3.21
N LYS A 132 -4.21 5.66 -2.40
CA LYS A 132 -3.57 6.96 -2.17
C LYS A 132 -2.94 7.49 -3.46
N GLY A 133 -2.28 6.61 -4.23
CA GLY A 133 -1.76 6.85 -5.57
C GLY A 133 -2.78 7.42 -6.55
N ALA A 134 -3.98 6.86 -6.53
CA ALA A 134 -5.11 7.27 -7.37
C ALA A 134 -5.76 8.59 -6.90
N GLY A 135 -5.43 9.08 -5.70
CA GLY A 135 -6.02 10.28 -5.10
C GLY A 135 -7.34 10.04 -4.34
N ALA A 136 -7.75 8.78 -4.16
CA ALA A 136 -9.01 8.43 -3.50
C ALA A 136 -9.06 8.94 -2.04
N HIS A 137 -7.94 8.86 -1.32
CA HIS A 137 -7.77 9.42 0.02
C HIS A 137 -8.11 10.93 0.07
N THR A 138 -7.49 11.71 -0.82
CA THR A 138 -7.64 13.17 -0.85
C THR A 138 -9.06 13.55 -1.24
N TYR A 139 -9.61 12.89 -2.27
CA TYR A 139 -10.98 13.11 -2.71
C TYR A 139 -11.99 12.82 -1.59
N SER A 140 -11.83 11.68 -0.89
CA SER A 140 -12.66 11.29 0.26
C SER A 140 -12.67 12.35 1.37
N LYS A 141 -11.50 12.91 1.67
CA LYS A 141 -11.33 13.95 2.70
C LYS A 141 -11.98 15.27 2.30
N GLU A 142 -11.70 15.76 1.09
CA GLU A 142 -12.20 17.06 0.60
C GLU A 142 -13.70 17.07 0.39
N HIS A 143 -14.28 15.94 -0.01
CA HIS A 143 -15.70 15.81 -0.31
C HIS A 143 -16.51 15.18 0.82
N SER A 144 -15.89 14.87 1.97
CA SER A 144 -16.53 14.19 3.11
C SER A 144 -17.36 12.98 2.67
N THR A 145 -16.76 12.07 1.91
CA THR A 145 -17.47 10.94 1.28
C THR A 145 -16.73 9.61 1.43
N SER A 146 -17.44 8.51 1.18
CA SER A 146 -16.84 7.17 1.03
C SER A 146 -16.50 6.88 -0.43
N ILE A 147 -15.30 6.35 -0.66
CA ILE A 147 -14.81 5.97 -1.99
C ILE A 147 -14.08 4.64 -1.90
N VAL A 148 -14.29 3.77 -2.88
CA VAL A 148 -13.45 2.60 -3.13
C VAL A 148 -12.56 2.86 -4.34
N ASN A 149 -11.26 2.59 -4.20
CA ASN A 149 -10.37 2.45 -5.34
C ASN A 149 -10.19 0.97 -5.64
N ILE A 150 -10.32 0.61 -6.92
CA ILE A 150 -10.02 -0.72 -7.44
C ILE A 150 -8.80 -0.60 -8.35
N ASP A 151 -7.65 -1.07 -7.88
CA ASP A 151 -6.41 -1.15 -8.64
C ASP A 151 -6.34 -2.50 -9.38
N ILE A 152 -6.54 -2.47 -10.69
CA ILE A 152 -6.67 -3.66 -11.53
C ILE A 152 -5.37 -3.88 -12.32
N GLY A 153 -4.59 -4.84 -11.84
CA GLY A 153 -3.33 -5.25 -12.42
C GLY A 153 -3.45 -6.43 -13.38
N GLY A 154 -2.32 -7.12 -13.56
CA GLY A 154 -2.26 -8.33 -14.38
C GLY A 154 -2.89 -9.56 -13.70
N GLY A 155 -2.63 -9.76 -12.41
CA GLY A 155 -3.09 -10.96 -11.69
C GLY A 155 -4.26 -10.71 -10.73
N THR A 156 -4.37 -9.49 -10.21
CA THR A 156 -5.26 -9.18 -9.09
C THR A 156 -5.92 -7.81 -9.25
N SER A 157 -7.04 -7.66 -8.57
CA SER A 157 -7.75 -6.41 -8.33
C SER A 157 -7.68 -6.11 -6.84
N ASN A 158 -6.96 -5.06 -6.48
CA ASN A 158 -6.71 -4.61 -5.11
C ASN A 158 -7.70 -3.49 -4.75
N LEU A 159 -8.46 -3.67 -3.67
CA LEU A 159 -9.51 -2.76 -3.26
C LEU A 159 -9.14 -2.08 -1.95
N ALA A 160 -9.30 -0.76 -1.88
CA ALA A 160 -9.24 -0.03 -0.62
C ALA A 160 -10.36 1.00 -0.51
N VAL A 161 -11.01 1.02 0.66
CA VAL A 161 -12.10 1.93 0.98
C VAL A 161 -11.60 3.03 1.89
N PHE A 162 -11.81 4.28 1.47
CA PHE A 162 -11.58 5.47 2.28
C PHE A 162 -12.90 6.14 2.64
N SER A 163 -12.97 6.70 3.84
CA SER A 163 -14.07 7.55 4.30
C SER A 163 -13.52 8.74 5.05
N HIS A 164 -13.88 9.95 4.61
CA HIS A 164 -13.42 11.22 5.19
C HIS A 164 -11.88 11.30 5.32
N GLY A 165 -11.14 10.67 4.40
CA GLY A 165 -9.67 10.61 4.42
C GLY A 165 -9.08 9.50 5.29
N GLU A 166 -9.88 8.65 5.94
CA GLU A 166 -9.37 7.51 6.72
C GLU A 166 -9.56 6.18 5.97
N SER A 167 -8.53 5.33 5.97
CA SER A 167 -8.61 3.96 5.44
C SER A 167 -9.50 3.09 6.34
N GLN A 168 -10.55 2.52 5.76
CA GLN A 168 -11.58 1.76 6.48
C GLN A 168 -11.46 0.25 6.28
N ASP A 169 -11.27 -0.19 5.03
CA ASP A 169 -11.25 -1.61 4.69
C ASP A 169 -10.48 -1.86 3.38
N THR A 170 -10.10 -3.12 3.17
CA THR A 170 -9.31 -3.60 2.05
C THR A 170 -9.79 -4.96 1.58
N GLY A 171 -9.63 -5.26 0.30
CA GLY A 171 -9.98 -6.54 -0.30
C GLY A 171 -9.13 -6.85 -1.51
N CYS A 172 -9.06 -8.12 -1.91
CA CYS A 172 -8.26 -8.55 -3.07
C CYS A 172 -8.94 -9.71 -3.79
N LEU A 173 -9.10 -9.56 -5.11
CA LEU A 173 -9.66 -10.58 -6.00
C LEU A 173 -8.60 -10.99 -7.02
N ASP A 174 -8.54 -12.29 -7.36
CA ASP A 174 -7.74 -12.79 -8.49
C ASP A 174 -8.46 -12.47 -9.82
N ILE A 175 -8.58 -11.19 -10.12
CA ILE A 175 -9.15 -10.61 -11.35
C ILE A 175 -8.13 -9.65 -11.93
N GLY A 176 -7.72 -9.86 -13.17
CA GLY A 176 -6.73 -9.03 -13.85
C GLY A 176 -6.52 -9.43 -15.30
N GLY A 177 -5.79 -8.61 -16.05
CA GLY A 177 -5.61 -8.79 -17.49
C GLY A 177 -4.84 -10.06 -17.89
N ARG A 178 -3.88 -10.50 -17.08
CA ARG A 178 -2.93 -11.59 -17.38
C ARG A 178 -3.36 -12.96 -16.88
N LEU A 179 -4.58 -13.06 -16.37
CA LEU A 179 -5.17 -14.34 -15.98
C LEU A 179 -5.48 -15.23 -17.18
N ILE A 180 -5.61 -14.64 -18.37
CA ILE A 180 -5.54 -15.33 -19.65
C ILE A 180 -4.49 -14.61 -20.48
N LYS A 181 -3.44 -15.32 -20.91
CA LYS A 181 -2.42 -14.76 -21.81
C LYS A 181 -2.57 -15.38 -23.19
N VAL A 182 -2.30 -14.54 -24.17
CA VAL A 182 -2.51 -14.81 -25.59
C VAL A 182 -1.19 -14.51 -26.30
N ASP A 183 -0.79 -15.37 -27.23
CA ASP A 183 0.34 -15.08 -28.11
C ASP A 183 -0.01 -13.85 -28.98
N PRO A 184 0.79 -12.76 -28.96
CA PRO A 184 0.47 -11.53 -29.68
C PRO A 184 0.40 -11.68 -31.20
N VAL A 185 0.95 -12.75 -31.77
CA VAL A 185 1.01 -12.97 -33.21
C VAL A 185 -0.03 -13.99 -33.66
N THR A 186 -0.13 -15.13 -32.98
CA THR A 186 -1.04 -16.22 -33.38
C THR A 186 -2.43 -16.10 -32.73
N HIS A 187 -2.55 -15.25 -31.72
CA HIS A 187 -3.70 -15.18 -30.82
C HIS A 187 -4.02 -16.51 -30.11
N GLU A 188 -3.06 -17.42 -30.00
CA GLU A 188 -3.23 -18.67 -29.28
C GLU A 188 -3.20 -18.44 -27.76
N ILE A 189 -4.11 -19.08 -27.02
CA ILE A 189 -4.12 -19.00 -25.56
C ILE A 189 -2.95 -19.81 -25.00
N ILE A 190 -1.95 -19.11 -24.46
CA ILE A 190 -0.71 -19.69 -23.93
C ILE A 190 -0.76 -19.91 -22.42
N TYR A 191 -1.70 -19.27 -21.72
CA TYR A 191 -1.85 -19.41 -20.27
C TYR A 191 -3.27 -19.11 -19.82
N ILE A 192 -3.75 -19.90 -18.85
CA ILE A 192 -4.99 -19.65 -18.10
C ILE A 192 -4.68 -19.86 -16.62
N ALA A 193 -4.99 -18.88 -15.79
CA ALA A 193 -4.78 -18.95 -14.35
C ALA A 193 -5.66 -20.06 -13.72
N PRO A 194 -5.18 -20.76 -12.68
CA PRO A 194 -5.90 -21.90 -12.10
C PRO A 194 -7.35 -21.62 -11.71
N LYS A 195 -7.62 -20.48 -11.04
CA LYS A 195 -8.98 -20.10 -10.64
C LYS A 195 -9.87 -19.77 -11.84
N ILE A 196 -9.31 -19.19 -12.90
CA ILE A 196 -10.07 -18.93 -14.13
C ILE A 196 -10.35 -20.25 -14.87
N ASN A 197 -9.42 -21.19 -14.86
CA ASN A 197 -9.66 -22.53 -15.41
C ASN A 197 -10.77 -23.27 -14.62
N MET A 198 -10.82 -23.12 -13.28
CA MET A 198 -11.93 -23.62 -12.47
C MET A 198 -13.26 -22.98 -12.85
N LEU A 199 -13.29 -21.65 -13.07
CA LEU A 199 -14.48 -20.93 -13.53
C LEU A 199 -14.97 -21.46 -14.89
N ILE A 200 -14.05 -21.61 -15.85
CA ILE A 200 -14.33 -22.15 -17.20
C ILE A 200 -14.98 -23.53 -17.10
N GLN A 201 -14.40 -24.44 -16.31
CA GLN A 201 -14.93 -25.78 -16.12
C GLN A 201 -16.29 -25.78 -15.43
N LYS A 202 -16.47 -24.94 -14.40
CA LYS A 202 -17.72 -24.85 -13.64
C LYS A 202 -18.88 -24.31 -14.48
N ARG A 203 -18.61 -23.38 -15.39
CA ARG A 203 -19.61 -22.78 -16.29
C ARG A 203 -19.76 -23.50 -17.62
N GLY A 204 -18.86 -24.43 -17.95
CA GLY A 204 -18.86 -25.17 -19.20
C GLY A 204 -18.51 -24.33 -20.43
N TYR A 205 -17.63 -23.33 -20.27
CA TYR A 205 -17.17 -22.51 -21.39
C TYR A 205 -16.18 -23.29 -22.26
N ASP A 206 -16.32 -23.17 -23.59
CA ASP A 206 -15.41 -23.81 -24.56
C ASP A 206 -14.16 -22.94 -24.80
N ILE A 207 -13.29 -22.91 -23.79
CA ILE A 207 -11.99 -22.23 -23.81
C ILE A 207 -10.92 -23.15 -23.26
N GLN A 208 -9.86 -23.37 -24.04
CA GLN A 208 -8.75 -24.26 -23.66
C GLN A 208 -7.40 -23.68 -24.09
N LEU A 209 -6.33 -24.11 -23.41
CA LEU A 209 -4.96 -23.83 -23.82
C LEU A 209 -4.73 -24.32 -25.26
N GLY A 210 -4.01 -23.51 -26.04
CA GLY A 210 -3.71 -23.80 -27.44
C GLY A 210 -4.81 -23.45 -28.45
N GLN A 211 -5.96 -22.96 -27.99
CA GLN A 211 -7.00 -22.47 -28.89
C GLN A 211 -6.75 -21.00 -29.29
N THR A 212 -7.18 -20.61 -30.49
CA THR A 212 -7.20 -19.21 -30.89
C THR A 212 -8.26 -18.43 -30.09
N ALA A 213 -7.80 -17.40 -29.39
CA ALA A 213 -8.62 -16.43 -28.66
C ALA A 213 -9.33 -15.48 -29.63
N THR A 214 -10.60 -15.22 -29.36
CA THR A 214 -11.34 -14.12 -29.96
C THR A 214 -12.08 -13.36 -28.86
N ALA A 215 -12.41 -12.10 -29.11
CA ALA A 215 -13.15 -11.28 -28.15
C ALA A 215 -14.50 -11.94 -27.78
N GLU A 216 -15.19 -12.51 -28.77
CA GLU A 216 -16.49 -13.18 -28.61
C GLU A 216 -16.38 -14.43 -27.74
N LYS A 217 -15.32 -15.24 -27.92
CA LYS A 217 -15.09 -16.43 -27.10
C LYS A 217 -14.81 -16.07 -25.65
N LEU A 218 -13.99 -15.04 -25.42
CA LEU A 218 -13.58 -14.62 -24.07
C LEU A 218 -14.65 -13.82 -23.34
N GLN A 219 -15.61 -13.23 -24.06
CA GLN A 219 -16.64 -12.36 -23.51
C GLN A 219 -17.40 -12.95 -22.31
N PRO A 220 -17.84 -14.22 -22.30
CA PRO A 220 -18.52 -14.81 -21.15
C PRO A 220 -17.66 -14.82 -19.88
N ILE A 221 -16.37 -15.14 -19.99
CA ILE A 221 -15.44 -15.15 -18.85
C ILE A 221 -15.22 -13.72 -18.33
N ILE A 222 -15.03 -12.77 -19.26
CA ILE A 222 -14.82 -11.37 -18.90
C ILE A 222 -16.07 -10.83 -18.18
N GLN A 223 -17.27 -11.19 -18.63
CA GLN A 223 -18.50 -10.75 -17.98
C GLN A 223 -18.65 -11.32 -16.56
N GLU A 224 -18.24 -12.57 -16.32
CA GLU A 224 -18.19 -13.15 -14.97
C GLU A 224 -17.15 -12.41 -14.08
N MET A 225 -15.99 -12.05 -14.63
CA MET A 225 -14.99 -11.25 -13.89
C MET A 225 -15.57 -9.88 -13.49
N VAL A 226 -16.24 -9.19 -14.40
CA VAL A 226 -16.89 -7.90 -14.10
C VAL A 226 -18.02 -8.08 -13.07
N TRP A 227 -18.79 -9.16 -13.17
CA TRP A 227 -19.83 -9.47 -12.19
C TRP A 227 -19.24 -9.68 -10.78
N LEU A 228 -18.13 -10.40 -10.66
CA LEU A 228 -17.42 -10.58 -9.38
C LEU A 228 -16.89 -9.25 -8.81
N LEU A 229 -16.45 -8.31 -9.67
CA LEU A 229 -16.09 -6.95 -9.23
C LEU A 229 -17.32 -6.18 -8.73
N GLU A 230 -18.48 -6.32 -9.38
CA GLU A 230 -19.75 -5.72 -8.91
C GLU A 230 -20.19 -6.28 -7.55
N GLU A 231 -20.03 -7.59 -7.34
CA GLU A 231 -20.27 -8.24 -6.04
C GLU A 231 -19.34 -7.68 -4.96
N SER A 232 -18.08 -7.40 -5.31
CA SER A 232 -17.07 -6.95 -4.34
C SER A 232 -17.36 -5.60 -3.70
N VAL A 233 -18.14 -4.74 -4.38
CA VAL A 233 -18.54 -3.41 -3.90
C VAL A 233 -20.01 -3.33 -3.48
N GLY A 234 -20.72 -4.47 -3.49
CA GLY A 234 -22.10 -4.57 -3.02
C GLY A 234 -23.17 -4.16 -4.04
N LEU A 235 -22.86 -4.09 -5.33
CA LEU A 235 -23.87 -3.84 -6.39
C LEU A 235 -24.66 -5.11 -6.76
N LYS A 236 -24.14 -6.30 -6.41
CA LYS A 236 -24.72 -7.60 -6.69
C LYS A 236 -24.65 -8.50 -5.46
N GLU A 237 -25.56 -9.47 -5.38
CA GLU A 237 -25.46 -10.55 -4.39
C GLU A 237 -24.31 -11.49 -4.75
N LYS A 238 -23.59 -11.99 -3.74
CA LYS A 238 -22.45 -12.89 -3.92
C LYS A 238 -22.86 -14.18 -4.65
N SER A 239 -22.19 -14.47 -5.75
CA SER A 239 -22.33 -15.71 -6.49
C SER A 239 -21.69 -16.90 -5.79
N ASP A 240 -21.95 -18.09 -6.34
CA ASP A 240 -21.33 -19.35 -5.94
C ASP A 240 -19.82 -19.44 -6.24
N PHE A 241 -19.22 -18.41 -6.84
CA PHE A 241 -17.80 -18.34 -7.17
C PHE A 241 -17.05 -17.21 -6.45
N TYR A 242 -17.75 -16.29 -5.79
CA TYR A 242 -17.16 -15.13 -5.13
C TYR A 242 -16.06 -15.51 -4.13
N GLU A 243 -16.33 -16.42 -3.20
CA GLU A 243 -15.34 -16.84 -2.20
C GLU A 243 -14.12 -17.57 -2.82
N THR A 244 -14.27 -18.16 -4.01
CA THR A 244 -13.15 -18.81 -4.72
C THR A 244 -12.21 -17.78 -5.34
N ILE A 245 -12.73 -16.65 -5.85
CA ILE A 245 -11.90 -15.65 -6.52
C ILE A 245 -11.10 -14.78 -5.54
N LEU A 246 -11.49 -14.72 -4.25
CA LEU A 246 -10.75 -13.97 -3.24
C LEU A 246 -9.34 -14.52 -3.04
N THR A 247 -8.34 -13.63 -2.99
CA THR A 247 -6.95 -13.99 -2.71
C THR A 247 -6.68 -14.10 -1.21
N HIS A 248 -7.36 -13.28 -0.41
CA HIS A 248 -7.29 -13.28 1.04
C HIS A 248 -8.67 -13.02 1.66
N ARG A 249 -9.23 -11.84 1.39
CA ARG A 249 -10.56 -11.43 1.88
C ARG A 249 -11.21 -10.45 0.91
N GLY A 250 -12.54 -10.35 0.98
CA GLY A 250 -13.33 -9.30 0.34
C GLY A 250 -13.65 -8.16 1.30
N LEU A 251 -14.25 -7.10 0.78
CA LEU A 251 -14.74 -6.00 1.61
C LEU A 251 -15.89 -6.47 2.51
N LYS A 252 -15.96 -5.93 3.74
CA LYS A 252 -17.04 -6.23 4.70
C LYS A 252 -18.38 -5.64 4.26
N LEU A 253 -18.35 -4.47 3.62
CA LEU A 253 -19.53 -3.73 3.14
C LEU A 253 -20.51 -3.31 4.26
N ASP A 254 -20.03 -3.18 5.50
CA ASP A 254 -20.83 -2.73 6.65
C ASP A 254 -21.37 -1.29 6.51
N LYS A 255 -20.76 -0.49 5.63
CA LYS A 255 -21.12 0.89 5.33
C LYS A 255 -21.25 1.08 3.82
N PRO A 256 -22.18 1.92 3.35
CA PRO A 256 -22.36 2.18 1.93
C PRO A 256 -21.15 2.92 1.34
N ILE A 257 -20.75 2.50 0.14
CA ILE A 257 -19.69 3.13 -0.65
C ILE A 257 -20.36 4.05 -1.68
N SER A 258 -20.05 5.34 -1.62
CA SER A 258 -20.73 6.36 -2.44
C SER A 258 -20.05 6.58 -3.79
N CYS A 259 -18.72 6.47 -3.82
CA CYS A 259 -17.91 6.74 -4.99
C CYS A 259 -17.01 5.55 -5.33
N ILE A 260 -16.61 5.47 -6.60
CA ILE A 260 -15.66 4.47 -7.09
C ILE A 260 -14.57 5.14 -7.92
N SER A 261 -13.36 4.59 -7.88
CA SER A 261 -12.23 4.97 -8.71
C SER A 261 -11.48 3.72 -9.16
N PHE A 262 -10.80 3.82 -10.30
CA PHE A 262 -10.01 2.74 -10.85
C PHE A 262 -8.56 3.18 -11.06
N SER A 263 -7.63 2.28 -10.80
CA SER A 263 -6.19 2.44 -11.04
C SER A 263 -5.59 1.13 -11.59
N GLY A 264 -4.31 1.15 -11.95
CA GLY A 264 -3.62 -0.02 -12.49
C GLY A 264 -3.68 -0.10 -14.01
N GLY A 265 -3.00 -1.11 -14.56
CA GLY A 265 -2.79 -1.23 -16.02
C GLY A 265 -4.04 -1.52 -16.83
N VAL A 266 -5.07 -2.12 -16.23
CA VAL A 266 -6.36 -2.33 -16.90
C VAL A 266 -7.22 -1.06 -16.87
N ALA A 267 -7.01 -0.16 -15.89
CA ALA A 267 -7.85 1.02 -15.72
C ALA A 267 -7.73 2.04 -16.85
N ASP A 268 -6.60 2.08 -17.56
CA ASP A 268 -6.44 2.91 -18.76
C ASP A 268 -7.53 2.66 -19.80
N TYR A 269 -7.92 1.39 -19.97
CA TYR A 269 -8.91 0.95 -20.95
C TYR A 269 -10.35 1.00 -20.43
N ILE A 270 -10.56 1.39 -19.17
CA ILE A 270 -11.90 1.74 -18.65
C ILE A 270 -12.30 3.12 -19.18
N TYR A 271 -11.34 4.06 -19.24
CA TYR A 271 -11.61 5.44 -19.64
C TYR A 271 -11.32 5.68 -21.13
N GLN A 272 -10.37 4.98 -21.73
CA GLN A 272 -9.97 5.17 -23.13
C GLN A 272 -10.44 3.99 -24.02
N HIS A 273 -11.04 4.32 -25.17
CA HIS A 273 -11.69 3.32 -26.04
C HIS A 273 -10.94 3.04 -27.35
N GLU A 274 -9.79 3.67 -27.60
CA GLU A 274 -9.24 3.80 -28.96
C GLU A 274 -8.36 2.63 -29.47
N GLU A 275 -7.96 1.68 -28.61
CA GLU A 275 -7.05 0.60 -29.04
C GLU A 275 -7.76 -0.44 -29.92
N LYS A 276 -7.32 -0.60 -31.16
CA LYS A 276 -7.98 -1.51 -32.11
C LYS A 276 -7.58 -2.96 -31.87
N ASP A 277 -6.34 -3.20 -31.43
CA ASP A 277 -5.86 -4.53 -31.12
C ASP A 277 -6.15 -4.89 -29.66
N VAL A 278 -7.17 -5.71 -29.45
CA VAL A 278 -7.60 -6.14 -28.12
C VAL A 278 -6.62 -7.07 -27.40
N PHE A 279 -5.61 -7.59 -28.10
CA PHE A 279 -4.58 -8.46 -27.54
C PHE A 279 -3.17 -7.85 -27.62
N HIS A 280 -3.07 -6.53 -27.79
CA HIS A 280 -1.79 -5.83 -27.95
C HIS A 280 -0.73 -6.19 -26.88
N TYR A 281 -1.14 -6.41 -25.63
CA TYR A 281 -0.25 -6.77 -24.51
C TYR A 281 -0.07 -8.28 -24.30
N GLY A 282 -0.60 -9.10 -25.21
CA GLY A 282 -0.62 -10.55 -25.10
C GLY A 282 -1.49 -11.06 -23.95
N ASP A 283 -2.55 -10.33 -23.61
CA ASP A 283 -3.45 -10.65 -22.50
C ASP A 283 -4.85 -10.04 -22.70
N ILE A 284 -5.78 -10.30 -21.76
CA ILE A 284 -7.19 -9.88 -21.86
C ILE A 284 -7.48 -8.51 -21.22
N GLY A 285 -6.45 -7.75 -20.82
CA GLY A 285 -6.59 -6.50 -20.07
C GLY A 285 -7.47 -5.46 -20.76
N ILE A 286 -7.30 -5.25 -22.07
CA ILE A 286 -8.10 -4.29 -22.85
C ILE A 286 -9.57 -4.69 -22.86
N LEU A 287 -9.86 -5.98 -23.07
CA LEU A 287 -11.22 -6.50 -23.08
C LEU A 287 -11.89 -6.35 -21.71
N LEU A 288 -11.16 -6.63 -20.62
CA LEU A 288 -11.64 -6.46 -19.25
C LEU A 288 -11.95 -4.98 -18.95
N GLY A 289 -11.04 -4.06 -19.28
CA GLY A 289 -11.25 -2.63 -19.07
C GLY A 289 -12.51 -2.11 -19.78
N ARG A 290 -12.70 -2.51 -21.05
CA ARG A 290 -13.90 -2.17 -21.83
C ARG A 290 -15.20 -2.73 -21.23
N ALA A 291 -15.15 -3.95 -20.71
CA ALA A 291 -16.32 -4.56 -20.08
C ALA A 291 -16.68 -3.84 -18.76
N ILE A 292 -15.69 -3.42 -17.98
CA ILE A 292 -15.91 -2.60 -16.77
C ILE A 292 -16.50 -1.23 -17.16
N ALA A 293 -16.00 -0.60 -18.23
CA ALA A 293 -16.51 0.67 -18.73
C ALA A 293 -18.03 0.63 -19.01
N ALA A 294 -18.53 -0.52 -19.47
CA ALA A 294 -19.94 -0.75 -19.80
C ALA A 294 -20.80 -1.26 -18.63
N SER A 295 -20.24 -1.41 -17.42
CA SER A 295 -20.89 -2.11 -16.32
C SER A 295 -21.64 -1.20 -15.33
N PRO A 296 -22.50 -1.77 -14.46
CA PRO A 296 -23.04 -1.13 -13.26
C PRO A 296 -22.02 -0.35 -12.43
N LEU A 297 -20.75 -0.75 -12.38
CA LEU A 297 -19.71 -0.03 -11.64
C LEU A 297 -19.57 1.43 -12.14
N MET A 298 -19.74 1.66 -13.44
CA MET A 298 -19.62 2.98 -14.06
C MET A 298 -20.95 3.72 -14.16
N THR A 299 -22.07 2.99 -14.14
CA THR A 299 -23.40 3.57 -14.39
C THR A 299 -24.23 3.78 -13.13
N GLN A 300 -23.97 3.04 -12.05
CA GLN A 300 -24.72 3.12 -10.79
C GLN A 300 -23.94 3.80 -9.65
N MET A 301 -22.62 3.90 -9.75
CA MET A 301 -21.77 4.57 -8.75
C MET A 301 -21.29 5.93 -9.25
N LYS A 302 -20.97 6.84 -8.32
CA LYS A 302 -20.30 8.08 -8.66
C LYS A 302 -18.83 7.82 -8.96
N VAL A 303 -18.45 7.89 -10.23
CA VAL A 303 -17.06 7.65 -10.65
C VAL A 303 -16.20 8.89 -10.39
N PHE A 304 -15.12 8.71 -9.64
CA PHE A 304 -14.00 9.63 -9.54
C PHE A 304 -12.93 9.19 -10.54
N HIS A 305 -12.56 10.09 -11.45
CA HIS A 305 -11.47 9.85 -12.38
C HIS A 305 -10.16 10.13 -11.67
N SER A 306 -9.40 9.06 -11.42
CA SER A 306 -8.08 9.12 -10.80
C SER A 306 -7.16 10.05 -11.59
N VAL A 307 -6.29 10.78 -10.88
CA VAL A 307 -5.28 11.66 -11.50
C VAL A 307 -4.25 10.85 -12.30
N GLU A 308 -3.98 9.61 -11.87
CA GLU A 308 -3.11 8.63 -12.52
C GLU A 308 -3.73 7.23 -12.44
N THR A 309 -3.47 6.40 -13.45
CA THR A 309 -4.01 5.03 -13.64
C THR A 309 -2.88 3.99 -13.53
N ILE A 310 -2.24 3.57 -14.64
CA ILE A 310 -1.14 2.58 -14.65
C ILE A 310 0.13 3.11 -13.95
N ARG A 311 0.22 4.44 -13.80
CA ARG A 311 1.31 5.14 -13.12
C ARG A 311 0.86 5.83 -11.84
N ALA A 312 -0.14 5.26 -11.16
CA ALA A 312 -0.46 5.56 -9.76
C ALA A 312 0.67 5.12 -8.81
N THR A 313 1.92 5.35 -9.22
CA THR A 313 3.12 4.99 -8.51
C THR A 313 3.51 6.05 -7.51
N VAL A 314 4.25 5.61 -6.51
CA VAL A 314 5.00 6.51 -5.66
C VAL A 314 6.07 7.19 -6.50
N VAL A 315 6.05 8.52 -6.52
CA VAL A 315 7.05 9.34 -7.22
C VAL A 315 8.30 9.59 -6.38
N GLY A 316 8.23 9.22 -5.11
CA GLY A 316 9.30 9.26 -4.14
C GLY A 316 8.77 9.13 -2.71
N ALA A 317 9.64 9.05 -1.72
CA ALA A 317 9.30 9.33 -0.33
C ALA A 317 9.91 10.66 0.06
N GLY A 318 9.19 11.44 0.86
CA GLY A 318 9.78 12.56 1.59
C GLY A 318 10.10 12.14 3.02
N SER A 319 11.27 12.52 3.52
CA SER A 319 11.49 12.61 4.97
C SER A 319 11.01 13.99 5.40
N HIS A 320 9.79 14.06 5.93
CA HIS A 320 9.09 15.34 6.08
C HIS A 320 9.37 16.02 7.40
N THR A 321 9.58 15.26 8.46
CA THR A 321 9.84 15.85 9.77
C THR A 321 10.87 15.02 10.50
N THR A 322 12.04 15.62 10.78
CA THR A 322 12.88 15.16 11.88
C THR A 322 12.25 15.71 13.15
N GLU A 323 11.36 14.92 13.73
CA GLU A 323 10.73 15.22 15.00
C GLU A 323 11.61 14.75 16.15
N ILE A 324 11.60 15.56 17.19
CA ILE A 324 12.15 15.20 18.49
C ILE A 324 10.93 14.70 19.25
N SER A 325 10.93 13.43 19.67
CA SER A 325 9.82 12.91 20.49
C SER A 325 9.57 13.83 21.68
N GLY A 326 8.37 13.78 22.27
CA GLY A 326 8.11 14.48 23.54
C GLY A 326 9.15 14.12 24.61
N SER A 327 9.20 14.91 25.69
CA SER A 327 10.10 14.62 26.83
C SER A 327 9.61 13.47 27.72
N THR A 328 8.42 12.98 27.43
CA THR A 328 7.62 12.00 28.17
C THR A 328 7.55 10.69 27.40
N ILE A 329 8.72 10.15 27.04
CA ILE A 329 8.82 8.84 26.37
C ILE A 329 9.15 7.70 27.34
N THR A 330 8.91 6.47 26.88
CA THR A 330 9.39 5.24 27.52
C THR A 330 10.04 4.35 26.48
N TYR A 331 11.25 3.85 26.75
CA TYR A 331 11.83 2.77 25.97
C TYR A 331 12.63 1.81 26.86
N THR A 332 12.81 0.57 26.41
CA THR A 332 13.60 -0.46 27.11
C THR A 332 14.72 -0.97 26.18
N GLU A 333 15.96 -1.03 26.70
CA GLU A 333 17.20 -1.52 26.03
C GLU A 333 17.69 -0.77 24.74
N GLU A 334 18.88 -1.14 24.24
CA GLU A 334 19.58 -0.51 23.09
C GLU A 334 19.13 -1.06 21.73
N THR A 335 17.83 -1.06 21.41
CA THR A 335 17.31 -1.56 20.12
C THR A 335 17.45 -0.56 18.95
N PHE A 336 18.27 0.49 19.12
CA PHE A 336 18.36 1.62 18.19
C PHE A 336 19.65 1.60 17.33
N PRO A 337 19.60 2.09 16.08
CA PRO A 337 18.46 2.70 15.41
C PRO A 337 17.47 1.67 14.85
N ILE A 338 16.19 2.05 14.85
CA ILE A 338 15.12 1.35 14.17
C ILE A 338 14.83 2.10 12.88
N LYS A 339 14.77 1.40 11.74
CA LYS A 339 14.49 2.02 10.43
C LYS A 339 13.33 1.37 9.72
N ASN A 340 12.64 2.16 8.90
CA ASN A 340 11.61 1.76 7.94
C ASN A 340 10.49 0.93 8.57
N VAL A 341 10.01 1.33 9.74
CA VAL A 341 8.88 0.63 10.38
C VAL A 341 7.57 1.20 9.81
N PRO A 342 6.72 0.40 9.17
CA PRO A 342 5.41 0.85 8.73
C PRO A 342 4.51 1.23 9.91
N ILE A 343 3.65 2.21 9.69
CA ILE A 343 2.73 2.71 10.71
C ILE A 343 1.31 2.19 10.47
N LEU A 344 0.74 1.57 11.50
CA LEU A 344 -0.67 1.24 11.63
C LEU A 344 -1.34 2.31 12.48
N LYS A 345 -2.14 3.18 11.86
CA LYS A 345 -2.94 4.18 12.57
C LYS A 345 -4.37 3.69 12.83
N VAL A 346 -4.73 3.66 14.11
CA VAL A 346 -6.10 3.38 14.56
C VAL A 346 -6.97 4.62 14.28
N ALA A 347 -8.18 4.41 13.77
CA ALA A 347 -9.11 5.50 13.53
C ALA A 347 -9.63 6.05 14.85
N ILE A 348 -9.91 7.36 14.93
CA ILE A 348 -10.37 7.99 16.18
C ILE A 348 -11.66 7.34 16.69
N THR A 349 -12.54 6.90 15.79
CA THR A 349 -13.80 6.22 16.14
C THR A 349 -13.59 4.84 16.78
N ASP A 350 -12.50 4.17 16.43
CA ASP A 350 -12.13 2.87 16.98
C ASP A 350 -11.39 3.05 18.31
N GLU A 351 -10.65 4.15 18.44
CA GLU A 351 -9.95 4.54 19.65
C GLU A 351 -10.91 4.97 20.78
N SER A 352 -11.97 5.71 20.46
CA SER A 352 -12.93 6.23 21.43
C SER A 352 -13.84 5.17 22.07
N GLY A 353 -13.51 3.89 21.91
CA GLY A 353 -14.23 2.73 22.44
C GLY A 353 -13.73 2.26 23.80
N ASP A 354 -14.12 1.04 24.15
CA ASP A 354 -13.54 0.31 25.27
C ASP A 354 -12.29 -0.47 24.85
N GLU A 355 -11.69 -1.15 25.84
CA GLU A 355 -10.49 -1.97 25.68
C GLU A 355 -10.64 -3.00 24.56
N GLU A 356 -11.81 -3.64 24.43
CA GLU A 356 -12.00 -4.72 23.46
C GLU A 356 -12.23 -4.18 22.05
N LYS A 357 -12.92 -3.05 21.91
CA LYS A 357 -13.06 -2.36 20.62
C LYS A 357 -11.69 -1.95 20.07
N LEU A 358 -10.84 -1.35 20.91
CA LEU A 358 -9.48 -0.98 20.52
C LEU A 358 -8.65 -2.21 20.15
N ALA A 359 -8.71 -3.27 20.96
CA ALA A 359 -8.00 -4.52 20.67
C ALA A 359 -8.44 -5.15 19.35
N GLN A 360 -9.75 -5.19 19.08
CA GLN A 360 -10.30 -5.73 17.85
C GLN A 360 -9.85 -4.91 16.63
N ALA A 361 -9.93 -3.58 16.71
CA ALA A 361 -9.48 -2.71 15.63
C ALA A 361 -7.98 -2.88 15.33
N ILE A 362 -7.14 -3.03 16.36
CA ILE A 362 -5.72 -3.31 16.19
C ILE A 362 -5.52 -4.68 15.51
N ARG A 363 -6.15 -5.76 15.99
CA ARG A 363 -6.04 -7.11 15.38
C ARG A 363 -6.41 -7.09 13.91
N GLU A 364 -7.55 -6.48 13.58
CA GLU A 364 -8.04 -6.43 12.20
C GLU A 364 -7.11 -5.66 11.27
N LYS A 365 -6.51 -4.56 11.75
CA LYS A 365 -5.56 -3.77 10.97
C LYS A 365 -4.16 -4.39 10.92
N LEU A 366 -3.77 -5.19 11.92
CA LEU A 366 -2.50 -5.92 11.89
C LEU A 366 -2.45 -6.92 10.73
N GLU A 367 -3.60 -7.49 10.34
CA GLU A 367 -3.69 -8.32 9.13
C GLU A 367 -3.16 -7.60 7.89
N TRP A 368 -3.31 -6.27 7.80
CA TRP A 368 -2.85 -5.50 6.63
C TRP A 368 -1.32 -5.50 6.45
N PHE A 369 -0.58 -5.84 7.50
CA PHE A 369 0.88 -5.85 7.53
C PHE A 369 1.45 -7.28 7.49
N LYS A 370 0.61 -8.28 7.19
CA LYS A 370 1.06 -9.65 6.97
C LYS A 370 1.52 -9.86 5.53
N VAL A 371 2.65 -10.53 5.38
CA VAL A 371 3.14 -11.05 4.11
C VAL A 371 3.39 -12.55 4.30
N ASP A 372 2.74 -13.40 3.51
CA ASP A 372 2.76 -14.86 3.68
C ASP A 372 2.38 -15.36 5.08
N ASN A 373 1.36 -14.71 5.67
CA ASN A 373 0.93 -14.92 7.07
C ASN A 373 2.00 -14.61 8.12
N ASP A 374 3.11 -14.00 7.71
CA ASP A 374 4.14 -13.52 8.62
C ASP A 374 3.95 -12.02 8.88
N LEU A 375 3.73 -11.68 10.15
CA LEU A 375 3.51 -10.30 10.56
C LEU A 375 4.84 -9.55 10.59
N GLN A 376 4.95 -8.50 9.79
CA GLN A 376 6.13 -7.64 9.77
C GLN A 376 6.21 -6.78 11.04
N LYS A 377 7.39 -6.19 11.26
CA LYS A 377 7.56 -5.16 12.28
C LYS A 377 6.66 -3.97 11.97
N VAL A 378 5.88 -3.51 12.94
CA VAL A 378 4.89 -2.42 12.76
C VAL A 378 4.88 -1.51 13.99
N ALA A 379 4.64 -0.22 13.77
CA ALA A 379 4.39 0.76 14.83
C ALA A 379 2.90 1.07 14.91
N ILE A 380 2.31 0.95 16.10
CA ILE A 380 0.91 1.30 16.33
C ILE A 380 0.81 2.79 16.66
N ALA A 381 0.03 3.53 15.89
CA ALA A 381 -0.24 4.93 16.12
C ALA A 381 -1.69 5.16 16.57
N ILE A 382 -1.85 5.96 17.62
CA ILE A 382 -3.14 6.43 18.14
C ILE A 382 -3.12 7.95 18.29
N GLU A 383 -4.30 8.58 18.24
CA GLU A 383 -4.42 10.00 18.54
C GLU A 383 -4.15 10.22 20.05
N GLY A 384 -4.77 9.37 20.87
CA GLY A 384 -4.72 9.45 22.32
C GLY A 384 -5.62 10.56 22.85
N LYS A 385 -6.35 10.30 23.95
CA LYS A 385 -7.14 11.33 24.63
C LYS A 385 -6.25 12.45 25.19
N LYS A 386 -6.64 13.71 25.00
CA LYS A 386 -5.96 14.86 25.61
C LYS A 386 -6.15 14.84 27.14
N ASN A 387 -5.05 14.88 27.88
CA ASN A 387 -5.02 14.83 29.36
C ASN A 387 -5.78 13.62 29.95
N PRO A 388 -5.35 12.38 29.65
CA PRO A 388 -6.04 11.19 30.12
C PRO A 388 -5.84 10.97 31.63
N SER A 389 -6.85 10.45 32.30
CA SER A 389 -6.73 9.91 33.66
C SER A 389 -6.02 8.56 33.64
N PHE A 390 -5.47 8.13 34.77
CA PHE A 390 -4.79 6.83 34.85
C PHE A 390 -5.69 5.62 34.48
N PRO A 391 -6.97 5.54 34.90
CA PRO A 391 -7.88 4.49 34.43
C PRO A 391 -8.05 4.47 32.90
N GLU A 392 -8.06 5.63 32.25
CA GLU A 392 -8.15 5.71 30.78
C GLU A 392 -6.85 5.22 30.13
N ILE A 393 -5.69 5.57 30.68
CA ILE A 393 -4.39 5.02 30.22
C ILE A 393 -4.38 3.49 30.35
N GLN A 394 -4.98 2.92 31.39
CA GLN A 394 -5.10 1.48 31.54
C GLN A 394 -5.99 0.84 30.46
N ILE A 395 -7.06 1.52 30.02
CA ILE A 395 -7.89 1.05 28.89
C ILE A 395 -7.05 0.99 27.62
N TYR A 396 -6.31 2.06 27.30
CA TYR A 396 -5.38 2.08 26.16
C TYR A 396 -4.34 0.96 26.24
N ALA A 397 -3.64 0.86 27.38
CA ALA A 397 -2.56 -0.12 27.56
C ALA A 397 -3.06 -1.55 27.40
N LYS A 398 -4.22 -1.89 27.98
CA LYS A 398 -4.80 -3.22 27.86
C LYS A 398 -5.31 -3.50 26.45
N GLY A 399 -5.94 -2.51 25.80
CA GLY A 399 -6.44 -2.65 24.44
C GLY A 399 -5.30 -2.89 23.44
N ILE A 400 -4.22 -2.11 23.56
CA ILE A 400 -2.99 -2.29 22.77
C ILE A 400 -2.36 -3.66 23.06
N HIS A 401 -2.19 -4.02 24.33
CA HIS A 401 -1.61 -5.32 24.73
C HIS A 401 -2.40 -6.51 24.16
N LYS A 402 -3.74 -6.47 24.27
CA LYS A 402 -4.64 -7.51 23.71
C LYS A 402 -4.66 -7.52 22.19
N GLY A 403 -4.57 -6.35 21.57
CA GLY A 403 -4.59 -6.18 20.13
C GLY A 403 -3.31 -6.70 19.47
N MET A 404 -2.17 -6.46 20.10
CA MET A 404 -0.85 -6.85 19.63
C MET A 404 -0.43 -8.26 20.10
N ALA A 405 -1.37 -9.11 20.52
CA ALA A 405 -1.06 -10.43 21.08
C ALA A 405 -0.19 -11.29 20.13
N GLU A 406 -0.43 -11.23 18.82
CA GLU A 406 0.36 -11.96 17.81
C GLU A 406 1.81 -11.47 17.72
N LEU A 407 2.06 -10.20 18.01
CA LEU A 407 3.41 -9.65 18.06
C LEU A 407 4.18 -10.10 19.31
N LEU A 408 3.50 -10.60 20.36
CA LEU A 408 4.16 -11.02 21.60
C LEU A 408 5.16 -12.15 21.38
N GLU A 409 4.87 -13.04 20.43
CA GLU A 409 5.71 -14.20 20.10
C GLU A 409 6.93 -13.85 19.23
N ARG A 410 7.02 -12.61 18.75
CA ARG A 410 8.10 -12.12 17.88
C ARG A 410 9.18 -11.39 18.67
N GLU A 411 10.40 -11.33 18.16
CA GLU A 411 11.52 -10.63 18.82
C GLU A 411 11.45 -9.10 18.69
N TYR A 412 10.48 -8.55 17.96
CA TYR A 412 10.37 -7.11 17.74
C TYR A 412 9.87 -6.36 19.00
N PRO A 413 10.38 -5.14 19.26
CA PRO A 413 9.86 -4.29 20.33
C PRO A 413 8.43 -3.84 20.01
N PHE A 414 7.63 -3.62 21.04
CA PHE A 414 6.32 -2.97 20.93
C PHE A 414 6.52 -1.47 20.70
N ILE A 415 6.30 -1.03 19.46
CA ILE A 415 6.42 0.38 19.10
C ILE A 415 5.04 1.02 19.10
N VAL A 416 4.84 2.00 19.97
CA VAL A 416 3.60 2.77 20.12
C VAL A 416 3.90 4.24 19.95
N ILE A 417 3.14 4.89 19.06
CA ILE A 417 3.22 6.32 18.74
C ILE A 417 1.91 6.96 19.18
N VAL A 418 1.98 8.06 19.92
CA VAL A 418 0.81 8.79 20.38
C VAL A 418 0.90 10.24 19.94
N HIS A 419 -0.20 10.80 19.42
CA HIS A 419 -0.19 12.21 19.06
C HIS A 419 -0.20 13.11 20.31
N HIS A 420 -1.00 12.78 21.33
CA HIS A 420 -1.04 13.54 22.59
C HIS A 420 -0.07 13.02 23.66
N ASP A 421 0.37 13.92 24.54
CA ASP A 421 1.32 13.66 25.63
C ASP A 421 0.77 12.66 26.66
N MET A 422 1.27 11.42 26.60
CA MET A 422 0.97 10.34 27.55
C MET A 422 1.93 9.14 27.46
N ALA A 423 2.94 9.17 26.57
CA ALA A 423 3.70 7.98 26.20
C ALA A 423 4.48 7.39 27.38
N LYS A 424 4.93 8.22 28.33
CA LYS A 424 5.68 7.75 29.50
C LYS A 424 4.85 6.78 30.33
N VAL A 425 3.68 7.24 30.77
CA VAL A 425 2.79 6.47 31.64
C VAL A 425 2.17 5.30 30.87
N LEU A 426 1.80 5.50 29.60
CA LEU A 426 1.31 4.42 28.74
C LEU A 426 2.35 3.33 28.53
N GLY A 427 3.59 3.70 28.18
CA GLY A 427 4.69 2.78 27.94
C GLY A 427 5.10 2.02 29.21
N GLN A 428 5.12 2.69 30.37
CA GLN A 428 5.36 2.02 31.66
C GLN A 428 4.25 1.03 32.00
N THR A 429 2.99 1.39 31.74
CA THR A 429 1.84 0.51 31.95
C THR A 429 1.91 -0.71 31.03
N LEU A 430 2.25 -0.51 29.76
CA LEU A 430 2.47 -1.60 28.80
C LEU A 430 3.62 -2.51 29.22
N TYR A 431 4.76 -1.96 29.62
CA TYR A 431 5.92 -2.74 30.04
C TYR A 431 5.61 -3.61 31.27
N ALA A 432 4.82 -3.07 32.21
CA ALA A 432 4.32 -3.83 33.36
C ALA A 432 3.34 -4.96 32.95
N LEU A 433 2.41 -4.70 32.02
CA LEU A 433 1.49 -5.72 31.48
C LEU A 433 2.25 -6.84 30.75
N LEU A 434 3.39 -6.51 30.12
CA LEU A 434 4.28 -7.45 29.44
C LEU A 434 5.24 -8.19 30.41
N ASN A 435 5.00 -8.11 31.72
CA ASN A 435 5.83 -8.69 32.77
C ASN A 435 7.31 -8.30 32.69
N TYR A 436 7.62 -7.13 32.13
CA TYR A 436 8.99 -6.64 31.94
C TYR A 436 9.89 -7.52 31.04
N LYS A 437 9.29 -8.40 30.23
CA LYS A 437 10.02 -9.38 29.41
C LYS A 437 10.16 -9.00 27.93
N LYS A 438 9.38 -8.02 27.48
CA LYS A 438 9.34 -7.62 26.09
C LYS A 438 9.65 -6.14 25.97
N ASP A 439 10.45 -5.80 24.96
CA ASP A 439 10.83 -4.42 24.74
C ASP A 439 9.65 -3.55 24.33
N VAL A 440 9.63 -2.32 24.84
CA VAL A 440 8.63 -1.30 24.53
C VAL A 440 9.34 -0.05 24.08
N VAL A 441 8.83 0.60 23.03
CA VAL A 441 9.19 1.96 22.60
C VAL A 441 7.88 2.72 22.47
N CYS A 442 7.59 3.58 23.44
CA CYS A 442 6.40 4.42 23.47
C CYS A 442 6.83 5.88 23.37
N ILE A 443 6.41 6.55 22.29
CA ILE A 443 6.76 7.93 21.97
C ILE A 443 5.50 8.76 21.75
N ASP A 444 5.50 10.02 22.21
CA ASP A 444 4.39 10.94 22.03
C ASP A 444 4.78 12.22 21.30
N SER A 445 3.76 13.05 21.03
CA SER A 445 3.86 14.33 20.31
C SER A 445 4.25 14.17 18.84
N ILE A 446 3.91 13.02 18.25
CA ILE A 446 4.24 12.68 16.86
C ILE A 446 2.95 12.43 16.09
N GLN A 447 2.80 13.10 14.94
CA GLN A 447 1.63 12.97 14.08
C GLN A 447 1.97 12.17 12.83
N VAL A 448 1.25 11.08 12.61
CA VAL A 448 1.45 10.13 11.49
C VAL A 448 0.13 9.71 10.88
N ASP A 449 0.17 9.10 9.69
CA ASP A 449 -0.97 8.51 8.97
C ASP A 449 -0.67 7.09 8.46
N ASN A 450 -1.72 6.33 8.10
CA ASN A 450 -1.55 4.98 7.53
C ASN A 450 -0.76 5.03 6.22
N GLY A 451 0.26 4.19 6.06
CA GLY A 451 1.16 4.22 4.89
C GLY A 451 2.39 5.13 5.07
N ASP A 452 2.52 5.81 6.20
CA ASP A 452 3.79 6.39 6.64
C ASP A 452 4.72 5.32 7.21
N TYR A 453 6.01 5.66 7.23
CA TYR A 453 7.07 4.89 7.85
C TYR A 453 7.80 5.73 8.88
N ILE A 454 8.35 5.08 9.90
CA ILE A 454 9.12 5.74 10.95
C ILE A 454 10.52 5.15 11.08
N ASP A 455 11.51 6.03 11.14
CA ASP A 455 12.83 5.73 11.68
C ASP A 455 12.94 6.32 13.08
N ILE A 456 13.50 5.56 14.02
CA ILE A 456 13.76 5.98 15.39
C ILE A 456 15.25 5.83 15.64
N GLY A 457 15.95 6.95 15.81
CA GLY A 457 17.38 6.98 16.04
C GLY A 457 17.76 6.69 17.49
N LYS A 458 19.05 6.76 17.79
CA LYS A 458 19.57 6.50 19.14
C LYS A 458 19.14 7.59 20.13
N PRO A 459 18.93 7.26 21.41
CA PRO A 459 18.57 8.25 22.43
C PRO A 459 19.60 9.37 22.53
N ILE A 460 19.11 10.60 22.63
CA ILE A 460 19.92 11.81 22.84
C ILE A 460 19.50 12.49 24.15
N ALA A 461 20.22 13.56 24.53
CA ALA A 461 19.90 14.34 25.73
C ALA A 461 19.80 13.47 27.01
N ASN A 462 20.78 12.59 27.24
CA ASN A 462 20.82 11.63 28.35
C ASN A 462 19.62 10.68 28.39
N GLY A 463 19.14 10.24 27.22
CA GLY A 463 18.06 9.25 27.10
C GLY A 463 16.65 9.82 27.28
N LYS A 464 16.49 11.15 27.27
CA LYS A 464 15.17 11.78 27.48
C LYS A 464 14.36 11.92 26.20
N VAL A 465 15.00 11.80 25.04
CA VAL A 465 14.37 12.05 23.74
C VAL A 465 14.94 11.09 22.70
N LEU A 466 14.08 10.62 21.80
CA LEU A 466 14.44 9.88 20.60
C LEU A 466 14.27 10.79 19.37
N PRO A 467 15.30 10.90 18.50
CA PRO A 467 15.14 11.53 17.20
C PRO A 467 14.31 10.59 16.31
N VAL A 468 13.28 11.15 15.69
CA VAL A 468 12.32 10.44 14.87
C VAL A 468 12.29 11.05 13.48
N VAL A 469 12.28 10.22 12.45
CA VAL A 469 12.07 10.67 11.07
C VAL A 469 10.82 10.01 10.54
N ILE A 470 9.80 10.82 10.24
CA ILE A 470 8.60 10.35 9.56
C ILE A 470 8.85 10.44 8.05
N LYS A 471 8.68 9.30 7.39
CA LYS A 471 8.81 9.17 5.95
C LYS A 471 7.46 8.89 5.35
N THR A 472 7.00 9.79 4.51
CA THR A 472 5.69 9.68 3.84
C THR A 472 5.92 9.37 2.37
N LEU A 473 5.21 8.36 1.87
CA LEU A 473 5.16 8.07 0.45
C LEU A 473 4.44 9.21 -0.28
N VAL A 474 5.10 9.78 -1.27
CA VAL A 474 4.57 10.84 -2.10
C VAL A 474 4.06 10.23 -3.40
N PHE A 475 2.77 10.39 -3.62
CA PHE A 475 2.08 9.94 -4.82
C PHE A 475 1.95 11.08 -5.83
N ASN A 476 1.42 10.82 -7.03
CA ASN A 476 1.15 11.83 -8.06
C ASN A 476 -0.06 12.73 -7.80
#